data_AF-A0A286AGM1-F1
#
_entry.id   AF-A0A286AGM1-F1
#
_cell.length_a   1.000
_cell.length_b   1.000
_cell.length_c   1.000
_cell.angle_alpha   90.00
_cell.angle_beta   90.00
_cell.angle_gamma   90.00
#
_symmetry.space_group_name_H-M   'P 1'
#
loop_
_entity.id
_entity.type
_entity.pdbx_description
1 polymer ?
#
loop_
_entity_poly.entity_id
_entity_poly.type
_entity_poly.pdbx_seq_one_letter_code
_entity_poly.pdbx_strand_id
1 'polypeptide(L)'
;MGIVDEEFMPNHFFKKTALFSSVMMLLLSTSVAMGNSLENLAKSLAKIRGEVETLQMQLDLEKEKHGSRISALNSQLADLSVEERRQKLSIEKLQHSIEKLGVTAKQAEQSGESLKPFLLAALGEYRRHIQTGFPFKMEDRVKAINDLENNLINQQIDPNKAVNQAWSLIEDEIRLSKENGIYQQTIMLDGEKVLVDIAKLGTVFLFFQTKDNQSGMARKLAQGGWKFEMVDNAGDRERIRNLFDSLKKQIRQGYFELPNPLKK
;
A
#
# COMPACT_ATOMS: atom_id res chain seq x y z
N MET A 1 0.20 -56.14 -98.65
CA MET A 1 0.46 -56.45 -100.07
C MET A 1 0.56 -55.12 -100.80
N GLY A 2 1.67 -54.60 -101.28
CA GLY A 2 3.12 -54.87 -101.20
C GLY A 2 3.81 -53.47 -101.18
N ILE A 3 4.96 -53.28 -100.50
CA ILE A 3 6.33 -53.44 -101.04
C ILE A 3 6.47 -52.64 -102.36
N VAL A 4 6.97 -51.40 -102.31
CA VAL A 4 8.40 -50.94 -102.37
C VAL A 4 9.08 -51.38 -103.67
N ASP A 5 9.80 -50.43 -104.30
CA ASP A 5 11.08 -50.57 -105.03
C ASP A 5 11.16 -49.47 -106.11
N GLU A 6 12.08 -48.49 -105.95
CA GLU A 6 13.41 -48.41 -106.62
C GLU A 6 13.28 -47.74 -108.00
N GLU A 7 14.20 -46.96 -108.55
CA GLU A 7 15.41 -46.24 -108.17
C GLU A 7 15.86 -45.54 -109.49
N PHE A 8 16.93 -44.74 -109.44
CA PHE A 8 17.78 -44.32 -110.58
C PHE A 8 17.37 -43.16 -111.52
N MET A 9 18.03 -42.02 -111.27
CA MET A 9 18.62 -41.04 -112.23
C MET A 9 19.53 -41.75 -113.26
N PRO A 10 19.93 -41.20 -114.44
CA PRO A 10 20.58 -39.87 -114.53
C PRO A 10 20.63 -39.12 -115.90
N ASN A 11 21.31 -37.95 -115.84
CA ASN A 11 22.23 -37.38 -116.84
C ASN A 11 21.79 -36.42 -117.99
N HIS A 12 22.41 -35.24 -117.90
CA HIS A 12 23.14 -34.46 -118.92
C HIS A 12 22.43 -33.62 -120.02
N PHE A 13 22.51 -32.30 -119.82
CA PHE A 13 23.05 -31.25 -120.73
C PHE A 13 22.70 -31.26 -122.23
N PHE A 14 22.06 -30.17 -122.72
CA PHE A 14 22.42 -29.36 -123.92
C PHE A 14 21.35 -28.25 -124.12
N LYS A 15 21.58 -26.98 -123.73
CA LYS A 15 22.10 -25.82 -124.51
C LYS A 15 21.30 -25.38 -125.75
N LYS A 16 20.88 -24.08 -125.69
CA LYS A 16 20.40 -23.12 -126.73
C LYS A 16 18.88 -23.18 -126.99
N THR A 17 18.08 -22.12 -126.84
CA THR A 17 18.13 -20.75 -127.43
C THR A 17 17.40 -19.72 -126.52
N ALA A 18 17.96 -18.56 -126.15
CA ALA A 18 17.73 -17.22 -126.77
C ALA A 18 16.25 -16.94 -127.15
N LEU A 19 15.53 -15.90 -126.70
CA LEU A 19 15.83 -14.49 -126.39
C LEU A 19 14.60 -13.81 -125.71
N PHE A 20 14.78 -12.54 -125.28
CA PHE A 20 13.85 -11.57 -124.63
C PHE A 20 13.97 -11.50 -123.09
N SER A 21 14.97 -10.81 -122.52
CA SER A 21 15.17 -9.34 -122.43
C SER A 21 14.33 -8.65 -121.35
N SER A 22 15.08 -8.15 -120.36
CA SER A 22 14.84 -6.93 -119.58
C SER A 22 14.00 -7.03 -118.30
N VAL A 23 14.52 -6.35 -117.28
CA VAL A 23 13.92 -6.01 -115.96
C VAL A 23 13.97 -7.11 -114.90
N MET A 24 15.16 -7.38 -114.34
CA MET A 24 15.28 -7.93 -112.97
C MET A 24 16.66 -7.64 -112.39
N MET A 25 17.09 -6.39 -112.43
CA MET A 25 18.34 -5.99 -111.79
C MET A 25 18.13 -4.68 -111.03
N LEU A 26 17.32 -4.74 -109.97
CA LEU A 26 17.21 -3.68 -108.96
C LEU A 26 16.60 -4.19 -107.64
N LEU A 27 17.15 -5.25 -107.03
CA LEU A 27 16.65 -5.77 -105.74
C LEU A 27 17.76 -6.30 -104.81
N LEU A 28 18.83 -5.53 -104.56
CA LEU A 28 19.82 -5.90 -103.53
C LEU A 28 20.23 -4.76 -102.58
N SER A 29 19.38 -3.75 -102.40
CA SER A 29 19.66 -2.66 -101.45
C SER A 29 18.44 -2.29 -100.60
N THR A 30 17.84 -3.25 -99.89
CA THR A 30 16.90 -2.97 -98.79
C THR A 30 16.94 -4.03 -97.68
N SER A 31 18.06 -4.14 -96.96
CA SER A 31 18.14 -4.88 -95.68
C SER A 31 18.42 -3.95 -94.52
N VAL A 32 17.54 -2.98 -94.28
CA VAL A 32 17.61 -2.13 -93.06
C VAL A 32 16.24 -1.83 -92.42
N ALA A 33 15.12 -2.37 -92.93
CA ALA A 33 13.77 -1.94 -92.50
C ALA A 33 12.93 -3.00 -91.74
N MET A 34 13.32 -4.28 -91.72
CA MET A 34 12.57 -5.38 -91.05
C MET A 34 13.03 -5.69 -89.62
N GLY A 35 14.09 -5.05 -89.12
CA GLY A 35 14.50 -5.17 -87.71
C GLY A 35 13.54 -4.44 -86.76
N ASN A 36 13.08 -3.24 -87.14
CA ASN A 36 12.39 -2.33 -86.22
C ASN A 36 10.99 -2.77 -85.74
N SER A 37 10.24 -3.61 -86.47
CA SER A 37 8.90 -4.05 -86.07
C SER A 37 8.91 -5.28 -85.15
N LEU A 38 9.79 -6.24 -85.44
CA LEU A 38 10.03 -7.41 -84.58
C LEU A 38 10.70 -6.98 -83.26
N GLU A 39 11.65 -6.05 -83.33
CA GLU A 39 12.29 -5.44 -82.16
C GLU A 39 11.26 -4.74 -81.27
N ASN A 40 10.28 -4.04 -81.85
CA ASN A 40 9.23 -3.35 -81.10
C ASN A 40 8.24 -4.30 -80.41
N LEU A 41 7.85 -5.41 -81.06
CA LEU A 41 7.01 -6.45 -80.45
C LEU A 41 7.76 -7.22 -79.34
N ALA A 42 9.05 -7.50 -79.55
CA ALA A 42 9.90 -8.09 -78.51
C ALA A 42 10.05 -7.13 -77.31
N LYS A 43 10.17 -5.82 -77.57
CA LYS A 43 10.25 -4.78 -76.54
C LYS A 43 8.94 -4.58 -75.77
N SER A 44 7.77 -4.69 -76.43
CA SER A 44 6.47 -4.63 -75.75
C SER A 44 6.16 -5.89 -74.96
N LEU A 45 6.50 -7.08 -75.47
CA LEU A 45 6.40 -8.34 -74.75
C LEU A 45 7.31 -8.32 -73.50
N ALA A 46 8.55 -7.85 -73.63
CA ALA A 46 9.47 -7.69 -72.51
C ALA A 46 8.94 -6.68 -71.48
N LYS A 47 8.32 -5.58 -71.94
CA LYS A 47 7.69 -4.58 -71.07
C LYS A 47 6.49 -5.14 -70.30
N ILE A 48 5.57 -5.82 -70.98
CA ILE A 48 4.39 -6.45 -70.35
C ILE A 48 4.84 -7.54 -69.38
N ARG A 49 5.86 -8.32 -69.74
CA ARG A 49 6.43 -9.33 -68.84
C ARG A 49 7.05 -8.70 -67.60
N GLY A 50 7.77 -7.59 -67.74
CA GLY A 50 8.27 -6.79 -66.61
C GLY A 50 7.14 -6.19 -65.76
N GLU A 51 6.08 -5.67 -66.38
CA GLU A 51 4.89 -5.16 -65.68
C GLU A 51 4.16 -6.27 -64.92
N VAL A 52 4.01 -7.45 -65.51
CA VAL A 52 3.43 -8.63 -64.83
C VAL A 52 4.34 -9.10 -63.69
N GLU A 53 5.66 -9.17 -63.89
CA GLU A 53 6.61 -9.55 -62.85
C GLU A 53 6.60 -8.55 -61.67
N THR A 54 6.51 -7.25 -61.94
CA THR A 54 6.38 -6.21 -60.89
C THR A 54 5.04 -6.26 -60.17
N LEU A 55 3.93 -6.46 -60.88
CA LEU A 55 2.61 -6.64 -60.26
C LEU A 55 2.54 -7.91 -59.43
N GLN A 56 3.15 -9.00 -59.90
CA GLN A 56 3.25 -10.25 -59.16
C GLN A 56 4.05 -10.04 -57.86
N MET A 57 5.18 -9.33 -57.93
CA MET A 57 5.98 -8.98 -56.77
C MET A 57 5.22 -8.09 -55.78
N GLN A 58 4.46 -7.10 -56.26
CA GLN A 58 3.60 -6.26 -55.41
C GLN A 58 2.48 -7.06 -54.75
N LEU A 59 1.86 -7.98 -55.50
CA LEU A 59 0.82 -8.86 -54.99
C LEU A 59 1.37 -9.77 -53.88
N ASP A 60 2.55 -10.33 -54.09
CA ASP A 60 3.19 -11.21 -53.11
C ASP A 60 3.61 -10.42 -51.85
N LEU A 61 4.11 -9.19 -52.01
CA LEU A 61 4.40 -8.29 -50.89
C LEU A 61 3.15 -7.90 -50.09
N GLU A 62 2.04 -7.54 -50.76
CA GLU A 62 0.79 -7.22 -50.05
C GLU A 62 0.18 -8.46 -49.39
N LYS A 63 0.27 -9.65 -50.01
CA LYS A 63 -0.13 -10.91 -49.35
C LYS A 63 0.69 -11.18 -48.09
N GLU A 64 2.00 -11.01 -48.15
CA GLU A 64 2.89 -11.17 -46.99
C GLU A 64 2.57 -10.15 -45.89
N LYS A 65 2.32 -8.90 -46.26
CA LYS A 65 1.91 -7.82 -45.34
C LYS A 65 0.54 -8.09 -44.71
N HIS A 66 -0.43 -8.58 -45.46
CA HIS A 66 -1.72 -8.99 -44.93
C HIS A 66 -1.60 -10.21 -44.01
N GLY A 67 -0.81 -11.22 -44.39
CA GLY A 67 -0.54 -12.40 -43.56
C GLY A 67 0.11 -12.04 -42.23
N SER A 68 1.12 -11.18 -42.25
CA SER A 68 1.77 -10.67 -41.04
C SER A 68 0.83 -9.84 -40.17
N ARG A 69 -0.02 -8.98 -40.77
CA ARG A 69 -1.04 -8.21 -40.02
C ARG A 69 -2.08 -9.10 -39.35
N ILE A 70 -2.57 -10.14 -40.04
CA ILE A 70 -3.51 -11.11 -39.47
C ILE A 70 -2.86 -11.87 -38.30
N SER A 71 -1.61 -12.31 -38.48
CA SER A 71 -0.86 -12.98 -37.40
C SER A 71 -0.71 -12.08 -36.17
N ALA A 72 -0.34 -10.82 -36.36
CA ALA A 72 -0.21 -9.84 -35.27
C ALA A 72 -1.54 -9.58 -34.56
N LEU A 73 -2.65 -9.41 -35.30
CA LEU A 73 -3.99 -9.22 -34.73
C LEU A 73 -4.46 -10.46 -33.95
N ASN A 74 -4.17 -11.66 -34.44
CA ASN A 74 -4.50 -12.90 -33.72
C ASN A 74 -3.70 -13.02 -32.41
N SER A 75 -2.43 -12.62 -32.40
CA SER A 75 -1.64 -12.54 -31.16
C SER A 75 -2.26 -11.56 -30.17
N GLN A 76 -2.61 -10.35 -30.62
CA GLN A 76 -3.26 -9.35 -29.76
C GLN A 76 -4.60 -9.85 -29.20
N LEU A 77 -5.41 -10.54 -30.02
CA LEU A 77 -6.66 -11.13 -29.58
C LEU A 77 -6.43 -12.23 -28.54
N ALA A 78 -5.42 -13.08 -28.74
CA ALA A 78 -5.04 -14.09 -27.76
C ALA A 78 -4.61 -13.45 -26.42
N ASP A 79 -3.77 -12.41 -26.48
CA ASP A 79 -3.30 -11.67 -25.31
C ASP A 79 -4.47 -11.01 -24.56
N LEU A 80 -5.36 -10.32 -25.28
CA LEU A 80 -6.57 -9.71 -24.71
C LEU A 80 -7.49 -10.76 -24.09
N SER A 81 -7.63 -11.94 -24.69
CA SER A 81 -8.46 -13.02 -24.11
C SER A 81 -7.87 -13.57 -22.81
N VAL A 82 -6.54 -13.62 -22.70
CA VAL A 82 -5.85 -14.03 -21.48
C VAL A 82 -6.03 -12.96 -20.41
N GLU A 83 -5.92 -11.69 -20.78
CA GLU A 83 -6.14 -10.56 -19.89
C GLU A 83 -7.58 -10.52 -19.37
N GLU A 84 -8.57 -10.70 -20.24
CA GLU A 84 -9.98 -10.78 -19.87
C GLU A 84 -10.22 -11.91 -18.84
N ARG A 85 -9.66 -13.11 -19.08
CA ARG A 85 -9.74 -14.23 -18.13
C ARG A 85 -9.10 -13.88 -16.78
N ARG A 86 -7.93 -13.23 -16.78
CA ARG A 86 -7.26 -12.78 -15.56
C ARG A 86 -8.09 -11.76 -14.79
N GLN A 87 -8.67 -10.79 -15.49
CA GLN A 87 -9.54 -9.78 -14.89
C GLN A 87 -10.80 -10.41 -14.29
N LYS A 88 -11.45 -11.35 -14.99
CA LYS A 88 -12.60 -12.11 -14.47
C LYS A 88 -12.26 -12.85 -13.17
N LEU A 89 -11.15 -13.57 -13.14
CA LEU A 89 -10.68 -14.25 -11.92
C LEU A 89 -10.34 -13.26 -10.80
N SER A 90 -9.81 -12.10 -11.13
CA SER A 90 -9.54 -11.04 -10.15
C SER A 90 -10.84 -10.51 -9.54
N ILE A 91 -11.86 -10.24 -10.37
CA ILE A 91 -13.19 -9.79 -9.93
C ILE A 91 -13.81 -10.83 -9.00
N GLU A 92 -13.79 -12.12 -9.37
CA GLU A 92 -14.34 -13.20 -8.55
C GLU A 92 -13.62 -13.29 -7.18
N LYS A 93 -12.28 -13.20 -7.18
CA LYS A 93 -11.50 -13.16 -5.93
C LYS A 93 -11.84 -11.95 -5.07
N LEU A 94 -12.01 -10.77 -5.67
CA LEU A 94 -12.39 -9.55 -4.97
C LEU A 94 -13.80 -9.67 -4.37
N GLN A 95 -14.76 -10.22 -5.11
CA GLN A 95 -16.13 -10.45 -4.62
C GLN A 95 -16.13 -11.38 -3.41
N HIS A 96 -15.43 -12.51 -3.50
CA HIS A 96 -15.29 -13.42 -2.37
C HIS A 96 -14.54 -12.80 -1.19
N SER A 97 -13.56 -11.93 -1.43
CA SER A 97 -12.91 -11.16 -0.37
C SER A 97 -13.88 -10.18 0.30
N ILE A 98 -14.74 -9.49 -0.46
CA ILE A 98 -15.76 -8.59 0.08
C ILE A 98 -16.76 -9.36 0.93
N GLU A 99 -17.21 -10.54 0.48
CA GLU A 99 -18.12 -11.39 1.23
C GLU A 99 -17.50 -11.84 2.57
N LYS A 100 -16.26 -12.34 2.54
CA LYS A 100 -15.51 -12.70 3.75
C LYS A 100 -15.36 -11.53 4.72
N LEU A 101 -14.96 -10.37 4.21
CA LEU A 101 -14.83 -9.15 5.01
C LEU A 101 -16.18 -8.74 5.62
N GLY A 102 -17.27 -8.85 4.86
CA GLY A 102 -18.63 -8.56 5.33
C GLY A 102 -19.07 -9.48 6.47
N VAL A 103 -18.79 -10.78 6.38
CA VAL A 103 -19.07 -11.73 7.48
C VAL A 103 -18.26 -11.38 8.72
N THR A 104 -16.95 -11.10 8.56
CA THR A 104 -16.11 -10.71 9.71
C THR A 104 -16.53 -9.38 10.34
N ALA A 105 -16.98 -8.41 9.52
CA ALA A 105 -17.48 -7.13 10.01
C ALA A 105 -18.75 -7.31 10.86
N LYS A 106 -19.72 -8.12 10.40
CA LYS A 106 -20.93 -8.43 11.17
C LYS A 106 -20.62 -9.14 12.50
N GLN A 107 -19.68 -10.08 12.50
CA GLN A 107 -19.25 -10.75 13.72
C GLN A 107 -18.58 -9.78 14.70
N ALA A 108 -17.73 -8.87 14.19
CA ALA A 108 -17.10 -7.83 14.99
C ALA A 108 -18.11 -6.82 15.54
N GLU A 109 -19.14 -6.47 14.78
CA GLU A 109 -20.23 -5.58 15.18
C GLU A 109 -21.07 -6.20 16.31
N GLN A 110 -21.50 -7.45 16.15
CA GLN A 110 -22.22 -8.20 17.18
C GLN A 110 -21.40 -8.35 18.47
N SER A 111 -20.11 -8.64 18.34
CA SER A 111 -19.20 -8.73 19.49
C SER A 111 -19.02 -7.37 20.14
N GLY A 112 -18.82 -6.31 19.36
CA GLY A 112 -18.61 -4.95 19.84
C GLY A 112 -19.81 -4.37 20.59
N GLU A 113 -21.02 -4.66 20.13
CA GLU A 113 -22.27 -4.23 20.78
C GLU A 113 -22.43 -4.88 22.16
N SER A 114 -22.01 -6.14 22.32
CA SER A 114 -21.98 -6.83 23.62
C SER A 114 -20.87 -6.34 24.56
N LEU A 115 -19.73 -5.92 24.01
CA LEU A 115 -18.57 -5.47 24.78
C LEU A 115 -18.72 -4.06 25.33
N LYS A 116 -19.44 -3.18 24.62
CA LYS A 116 -19.65 -1.79 25.02
C LYS A 116 -20.22 -1.63 26.45
N PRO A 117 -21.34 -2.27 26.85
CA PRO A 117 -21.87 -2.11 28.19
C PRO A 117 -20.92 -2.63 29.28
N PHE A 118 -20.19 -3.71 29.01
CA PHE A 118 -19.19 -4.24 29.94
C PHE A 118 -18.02 -3.28 30.12
N LEU A 119 -17.50 -2.71 29.03
CA LEU A 119 -16.39 -1.77 29.08
C LEU A 119 -16.78 -0.47 29.80
N LEU A 120 -17.99 0.04 29.59
CA LEU A 120 -18.51 1.19 30.34
C LEU A 120 -18.58 0.91 31.85
N ALA A 121 -19.07 -0.27 32.24
CA ALA A 121 -19.11 -0.67 33.64
C ALA A 121 -17.69 -0.75 34.24
N ALA A 122 -16.74 -1.35 33.53
CA ALA A 122 -15.35 -1.46 33.95
C ALA A 122 -14.66 -0.08 34.10
N LEU A 123 -14.85 0.83 33.14
CA LEU A 123 -14.33 2.19 33.23
C LEU A 123 -14.95 2.96 34.41
N GLY A 124 -16.24 2.75 34.70
CA GLY A 124 -16.91 3.32 35.86
C GLY A 124 -16.34 2.83 37.20
N GLU A 125 -16.04 1.53 37.29
CA GLU A 125 -15.37 0.96 38.46
C GLU A 125 -13.94 1.50 38.61
N TYR A 126 -13.21 1.60 37.51
CA TYR A 126 -11.86 2.17 37.49
C TYR A 126 -11.84 3.64 37.93
N ARG A 127 -12.80 4.46 37.46
CA ARG A 127 -12.98 5.85 37.92
C ARG A 127 -13.18 5.91 39.43
N ARG A 128 -14.04 5.03 39.98
CA ARG A 128 -14.30 4.96 41.43
C ARG A 128 -13.05 4.58 42.21
N HIS A 129 -12.27 3.64 41.69
CA HIS A 129 -10.99 3.24 42.28
C HIS A 129 -10.01 4.42 42.37
N ILE A 130 -9.88 5.21 41.30
CA ILE A 130 -9.01 6.40 41.31
C ILE A 130 -9.51 7.44 42.33
N GLN A 131 -10.81 7.71 42.37
CA GLN A 131 -11.40 8.73 43.26
C GLN A 131 -11.23 8.40 44.75
N THR A 132 -11.27 7.11 45.09
CA THR A 132 -11.10 6.62 46.48
C THR A 132 -9.66 6.25 46.81
N GLY A 133 -8.82 6.15 45.78
CA GLY A 133 -7.43 5.70 45.84
C GLY A 133 -6.45 6.83 46.14
N PHE A 134 -5.22 6.64 45.69
CA PHE A 134 -4.07 7.49 45.99
C PHE A 134 -4.16 8.86 45.26
N PRO A 135 -3.90 10.01 45.92
CA PRO A 135 -4.25 11.35 45.44
C PRO A 135 -3.18 11.96 44.52
N PHE A 136 -2.78 11.22 43.48
CA PHE A 136 -1.75 11.65 42.54
C PHE A 136 -2.33 11.82 41.14
N LYS A 137 -2.11 12.97 40.49
CA LYS A 137 -2.61 13.29 39.13
C LYS A 137 -4.04 12.82 38.85
N MET A 138 -4.93 12.99 39.82
CA MET A 138 -6.29 12.45 39.73
C MET A 138 -7.06 13.05 38.55
N GLU A 139 -6.89 14.34 38.30
CA GLU A 139 -7.55 15.05 37.20
C GLU A 139 -7.16 14.47 35.84
N ASP A 140 -5.88 14.29 35.58
CA ASP A 140 -5.37 13.72 34.32
C ASP A 140 -5.88 12.29 34.09
N ARG A 141 -5.87 11.46 35.15
CA ARG A 141 -6.32 10.06 35.07
C ARG A 141 -7.82 9.97 34.83
N VAL A 142 -8.61 10.75 35.55
CA VAL A 142 -10.07 10.80 35.35
C VAL A 142 -10.40 11.34 33.97
N LYS A 143 -9.66 12.35 33.49
CA LYS A 143 -9.82 12.88 32.14
C LYS A 143 -9.56 11.81 31.08
N ALA A 144 -8.48 11.04 31.18
CA ALA A 144 -8.19 9.97 30.24
C ALA A 144 -9.32 8.91 30.16
N ILE A 145 -9.94 8.58 31.30
CA ILE A 145 -11.10 7.68 31.36
C ILE A 145 -12.32 8.32 30.70
N ASN A 146 -12.60 9.59 31.01
CA ASN A 146 -13.72 10.33 30.42
C ASN A 146 -13.57 10.43 28.90
N ASP A 147 -12.37 10.72 28.41
CA ASP A 147 -12.09 10.82 26.98
C ASP A 147 -12.36 9.48 26.29
N LEU A 148 -11.92 8.35 26.87
CA LEU A 148 -12.20 7.02 26.35
C LEU A 148 -13.70 6.66 26.40
N GLU A 149 -14.38 6.99 27.50
CA GLU A 149 -15.83 6.79 27.66
C GLU A 149 -16.62 7.58 26.61
N ASN A 150 -16.30 8.86 26.42
CA ASN A 150 -16.93 9.72 25.44
C ASN A 150 -16.71 9.21 24.01
N ASN A 151 -15.48 8.80 23.68
CA ASN A 151 -15.16 8.25 22.37
C ASN A 151 -15.94 6.96 22.08
N LEU A 152 -16.16 6.12 23.10
CA LEU A 152 -16.95 4.89 22.98
C LEU A 152 -18.46 5.18 22.86
N ILE A 153 -18.97 6.15 23.62
CA ILE A 153 -20.38 6.58 23.55
C ILE A 153 -20.68 7.14 22.16
N ASN A 154 -19.82 8.04 21.67
CA ASN A 154 -19.93 8.70 20.38
C ASN A 154 -19.56 7.80 19.17
N GLN A 155 -19.29 6.51 19.40
CA GLN A 155 -18.91 5.53 18.38
C GLN A 155 -17.70 5.96 17.52
N GLN A 156 -16.78 6.74 18.10
CA GLN A 156 -15.57 7.22 17.41
C GLN A 156 -14.45 6.18 17.39
N ILE A 157 -14.53 5.15 18.25
CA ILE A 157 -13.56 4.07 18.38
C ILE A 157 -14.30 2.73 18.34
N ASP A 158 -13.72 1.77 17.62
CA ASP A 158 -14.20 0.37 17.61
C ASP A 158 -14.12 -0.23 19.03
N PRO A 159 -15.16 -0.91 19.53
CA PRO A 159 -15.18 -1.48 20.88
C PRO A 159 -13.97 -2.39 21.19
N ASN A 160 -13.46 -3.16 20.22
CA ASN A 160 -12.29 -4.02 20.45
C ASN A 160 -11.01 -3.20 20.63
N LYS A 161 -10.88 -2.08 19.90
CA LYS A 161 -9.76 -1.14 20.11
C LYS A 161 -9.88 -0.42 21.44
N ALA A 162 -11.10 -0.07 21.86
CA ALA A 162 -11.34 0.56 23.15
C ALA A 162 -10.94 -0.35 24.32
N VAL A 163 -11.11 -1.67 24.21
CA VAL A 163 -10.61 -2.65 25.20
C VAL A 163 -9.09 -2.55 25.37
N ASN A 164 -8.35 -2.53 24.26
CA ASN A 164 -6.89 -2.40 24.31
C ASN A 164 -6.45 -1.07 24.92
N GLN A 165 -7.15 0.02 24.60
CA GLN A 165 -6.86 1.32 25.18
C GLN A 165 -7.19 1.37 26.69
N ALA A 166 -8.29 0.76 27.11
CA ALA A 166 -8.63 0.61 28.53
C ALA A 166 -7.55 -0.20 29.27
N TRP A 167 -7.06 -1.28 28.67
CA TRP A 167 -5.96 -2.06 29.22
C TRP A 167 -4.67 -1.26 29.35
N SER A 168 -4.32 -0.45 28.34
CA SER A 168 -3.16 0.45 28.42
C SER A 168 -3.28 1.44 29.58
N LEU A 169 -4.47 2.00 29.83
CA LEU A 169 -4.69 2.90 30.98
C LEU A 169 -4.48 2.19 32.32
N ILE A 170 -4.91 0.93 32.43
CA ILE A 170 -4.70 0.11 33.63
C ILE A 170 -3.21 -0.23 33.78
N GLU A 171 -2.52 -0.57 32.70
CA GLU A 171 -1.09 -0.83 32.73
C GLU A 171 -0.30 0.41 33.16
N ASP A 172 -0.68 1.59 32.64
CA ASP A 172 -0.08 2.86 33.03
C ASP A 172 -0.33 3.15 34.52
N GLU A 173 -1.49 2.81 35.08
CA GLU A 173 -1.75 2.90 36.53
C GLU A 173 -0.85 1.94 37.33
N ILE A 174 -0.67 0.71 36.87
CA ILE A 174 0.24 -0.26 37.51
C ILE A 174 1.69 0.23 37.43
N ARG A 175 2.12 0.77 36.28
CA ARG A 175 3.46 1.34 36.13
C ARG A 175 3.62 2.51 37.07
N LEU A 176 2.65 3.42 37.08
CA LEU A 176 2.63 4.57 37.96
C LEU A 176 2.71 4.13 39.41
N SER A 177 2.06 3.04 39.82
CA SER A 177 2.14 2.51 41.19
C SER A 177 3.56 2.16 41.65
N LYS A 178 4.45 1.76 40.72
CA LYS A 178 5.82 1.31 41.01
C LYS A 178 6.87 2.41 40.92
N GLU A 179 6.54 3.53 40.28
CA GLU A 179 7.50 4.61 40.05
C GLU A 179 7.73 5.47 41.30
N ASN A 180 9.01 5.71 41.59
CA ASN A 180 9.47 6.72 42.54
C ASN A 180 10.05 7.90 41.77
N GLY A 181 9.64 9.12 42.12
CA GLY A 181 10.08 10.32 41.41
C GLY A 181 9.49 11.61 41.96
N ILE A 182 9.95 12.72 41.39
CA ILE A 182 9.41 14.06 41.65
C ILE A 182 8.56 14.48 40.46
N TYR A 183 7.37 15.01 40.73
CA TYR A 183 6.42 15.48 39.73
C TYR A 183 5.81 16.80 40.17
N GLN A 184 5.44 17.65 39.22
CA GLN A 184 4.68 18.85 39.51
C GLN A 184 3.18 18.56 39.42
N GLN A 185 2.45 19.05 40.41
CA GLN A 185 0.99 18.93 40.46
C GLN A 185 0.42 20.08 41.29
N THR A 186 -0.76 20.54 40.90
CA THR A 186 -1.56 21.45 41.72
C THR A 186 -2.34 20.65 42.75
N ILE A 187 -2.20 21.02 44.02
CA ILE A 187 -2.94 20.42 45.14
C ILE A 187 -3.83 21.46 45.81
N MET A 188 -4.86 21.00 46.51
CA MET A 188 -5.65 21.85 47.41
C MET A 188 -4.99 21.85 48.78
N LEU A 189 -4.40 22.98 49.17
CA LEU A 189 -3.80 23.19 50.48
C LEU A 189 -4.60 24.28 51.20
N ASP A 190 -5.20 23.96 52.35
CA ASP A 190 -6.02 24.87 53.16
C ASP A 190 -7.13 25.64 52.39
N GLY A 191 -7.63 25.04 51.30
CA GLY A 191 -8.70 25.61 50.47
C GLY A 191 -8.20 26.37 49.23
N GLU A 192 -6.89 26.55 49.06
CA GLU A 192 -6.28 27.20 47.91
C GLU A 192 -5.59 26.20 46.97
N LYS A 193 -5.65 26.46 45.66
CA LYS A 193 -4.94 25.68 44.64
C LYS A 193 -3.49 26.15 44.56
N VAL A 194 -2.56 25.33 45.03
CA VAL A 194 -1.13 25.64 45.04
C VAL A 194 -0.38 24.66 44.16
N LEU A 195 0.51 25.17 43.29
CA LEU A 195 1.43 24.35 42.50
C LEU A 195 2.62 23.93 43.36
N VAL A 196 2.81 22.62 43.51
CA VAL A 196 3.86 22.04 44.36
C VAL A 196 4.65 20.96 43.63
N ASP A 197 5.87 20.72 44.09
CA ASP A 197 6.65 19.56 43.71
C ASP A 197 6.27 18.39 44.64
N ILE A 198 5.86 17.27 44.06
CA ILE A 198 5.44 16.06 44.76
C ILE A 198 6.52 14.98 44.62
N ALA A 199 7.05 14.52 45.75
CA ALA A 199 7.83 13.29 45.83
C ALA A 199 6.88 12.11 46.06
N LYS A 200 6.77 11.26 45.05
CA LYS A 200 5.97 10.04 45.08
C LYS A 200 6.87 8.85 45.40
N LEU A 201 6.50 8.08 46.42
CA LEU A 201 7.16 6.83 46.79
C LEU A 201 6.15 5.68 46.73
N GLY A 202 6.21 4.93 45.63
CA GLY A 202 5.26 3.85 45.34
C GLY A 202 3.81 4.34 45.40
N THR A 203 2.95 3.56 46.05
CA THR A 203 1.53 3.88 46.33
C THR A 203 1.26 4.22 47.79
N VAL A 204 2.30 4.32 48.60
CA VAL A 204 2.17 4.37 50.07
C VAL A 204 2.37 5.79 50.58
N PHE A 205 3.37 6.50 50.04
CA PHE A 205 3.75 7.82 50.55
C PHE A 205 3.80 8.87 49.45
N LEU A 206 3.30 10.05 49.80
CA LEU A 206 3.29 11.21 48.94
C LEU A 206 3.66 12.42 49.80
N PHE A 207 4.80 13.01 49.50
CA PHE A 207 5.31 14.23 50.13
C PHE A 207 5.27 15.36 49.12
N PHE A 208 5.07 16.58 49.59
CA PHE A 208 5.12 17.75 48.72
C PHE A 208 6.03 18.83 49.30
N GLN A 209 6.55 19.66 48.40
CA GLN A 209 7.32 20.85 48.71
C GLN A 209 6.77 22.02 47.89
N THR A 210 6.41 23.12 48.55
CA THR A 210 6.04 24.37 47.87
C THR A 210 7.29 25.15 47.45
N LYS A 211 7.11 26.15 46.58
CA LYS A 211 8.21 27.06 46.19
C LYS A 211 8.82 27.80 47.38
N ASP A 212 8.03 28.03 48.43
CA ASP A 212 8.44 28.71 49.66
C ASP A 212 9.17 27.79 50.65
N ASN A 213 9.68 26.64 50.16
CA ASN A 213 10.44 25.67 50.95
C ASN A 213 9.68 25.03 52.12
N GLN A 214 8.36 25.13 52.07
CA GLN A 214 7.44 24.49 52.97
C GLN A 214 7.17 23.06 52.51
N SER A 215 7.19 22.12 53.45
CA SER A 215 7.04 20.69 53.17
C SER A 215 5.82 20.12 53.88
N GLY A 216 5.13 19.22 53.21
CA GLY A 216 3.94 18.56 53.71
C GLY A 216 3.84 17.10 53.24
N MET A 217 2.77 16.43 53.65
CA MET A 217 2.49 15.05 53.28
C MET A 217 1.00 14.85 52.99
N ALA A 218 0.67 13.86 52.17
CA ALA A 218 -0.71 13.39 52.03
C ALA A 218 -1.03 12.40 53.15
N ARG A 219 -2.01 12.73 54.00
CA ARG A 219 -2.51 11.88 55.08
C ARG A 219 -3.83 11.23 54.66
N LYS A 220 -4.00 9.96 55.00
CA LYS A 220 -5.25 9.23 54.80
C LYS A 220 -6.23 9.57 55.93
N LEU A 221 -7.43 10.03 55.60
CA LEU A 221 -8.48 10.33 56.59
C LEU A 221 -9.14 9.05 57.12
N ALA A 222 -9.64 9.11 58.35
CA ALA A 222 -10.34 7.99 59.00
C ALA A 222 -11.63 7.58 58.26
N GLN A 223 -12.30 8.52 57.58
CA GLN A 223 -13.53 8.29 56.81
C GLN A 223 -13.27 7.78 55.38
N GLY A 224 -12.00 7.55 55.02
CA GLY A 224 -11.59 7.31 53.63
C GLY A 224 -11.23 8.61 52.92
N GLY A 225 -10.40 8.51 51.88
CA GLY A 225 -9.87 9.66 51.16
C GLY A 225 -8.55 10.20 51.74
N TRP A 226 -8.01 11.20 51.05
CA TRP A 226 -6.69 11.77 51.35
C TRP A 226 -6.78 13.29 51.44
N LYS A 227 -5.99 13.87 52.34
CA LYS A 227 -5.83 15.31 52.49
C LYS A 227 -4.35 15.65 52.54
N PHE A 228 -4.00 16.77 51.91
CA PHE A 228 -2.67 17.34 51.99
C PHE A 228 -2.58 18.21 53.25
N GLU A 229 -1.58 17.95 54.08
CA GLU A 229 -1.34 18.69 55.32
C GLU A 229 0.13 19.07 55.43
N MET A 230 0.37 20.24 56.01
CA MET A 230 1.71 20.75 56.29
C MET A 230 2.37 20.00 57.44
N VAL A 231 3.69 19.87 57.40
CA VAL A 231 4.47 19.31 58.50
C VAL A 231 5.07 20.43 59.35
N ASP A 232 4.66 20.53 60.61
CA ASP A 232 5.17 21.56 61.52
C ASP A 232 6.53 21.20 62.14
N ASN A 233 6.75 19.90 62.39
CA ASN A 233 7.97 19.40 63.03
C ASN A 233 9.21 19.69 62.16
N ALA A 234 10.19 20.39 62.74
CA ALA A 234 11.43 20.75 62.06
C ALA A 234 12.24 19.52 61.58
N GLY A 235 12.31 18.46 62.40
CA GLY A 235 13.05 17.25 62.04
C GLY A 235 12.41 16.48 60.88
N ASP A 236 11.09 16.47 60.82
CA ASP A 236 10.36 15.79 59.73
C ASP A 236 10.42 16.59 58.43
N ARG A 237 10.42 17.93 58.51
CA ARG A 237 10.69 18.79 57.36
C ARG A 237 12.09 18.56 56.78
N GLU A 238 13.10 18.40 57.63
CA GLU A 238 14.47 18.10 57.20
C GLU A 238 14.58 16.73 56.52
N ARG A 239 13.95 15.70 57.10
CA ARG A 239 13.85 14.36 56.48
C ARG A 239 13.21 14.40 55.09
N ILE A 240 12.11 15.11 54.94
CA ILE A 240 11.45 15.29 53.63
C ILE A 240 12.38 16.04 52.67
N ARG A 241 13.05 17.11 53.11
CA ARG A 241 14.01 17.84 52.26
C ARG A 241 15.14 16.94 51.75
N ASN A 242 15.71 16.11 52.61
CA ASN A 242 16.76 15.16 52.25
C ASN A 242 16.27 14.15 51.19
N LEU A 243 15.02 13.70 51.29
CA LEU A 243 14.40 12.86 50.27
C LEU A 243 14.31 13.59 48.92
N PHE A 244 13.81 14.83 48.91
CA PHE A 244 13.70 15.64 47.69
C PHE A 244 15.08 15.88 47.05
N ASP A 245 16.11 16.18 47.84
CA ASP A 245 17.46 16.39 47.32
C ASP A 245 18.06 15.12 46.71
N SER A 246 17.86 13.95 47.34
CA SER A 246 18.27 12.66 46.79
C SER A 246 17.55 12.33 45.48
N LEU A 247 16.23 12.54 45.43
CA LEU A 247 15.43 12.30 44.23
C LEU A 247 15.81 13.27 43.09
N LYS A 248 16.11 14.54 43.39
CA LYS A 248 16.65 15.51 42.41
C LYS A 248 18.00 15.06 41.84
N LYS A 249 18.84 14.43 42.66
CA LYS A 249 20.11 13.81 42.24
C LYS A 249 19.91 12.46 41.52
N GLN A 250 18.68 12.08 41.20
CA GLN A 250 18.29 10.82 40.57
C GLN A 250 18.60 9.56 41.40
N ILE A 251 18.81 9.70 42.71
CA ILE A 251 19.00 8.56 43.63
C ILE A 251 17.62 8.07 44.06
N ARG A 252 17.16 6.97 43.44
CA ARG A 252 15.81 6.41 43.65
C ARG A 252 15.75 5.24 44.64
N GLN A 253 16.91 4.82 45.13
CA GLN A 253 17.07 3.68 46.05
C GLN A 253 18.00 4.09 47.19
N GLY A 254 17.65 3.73 48.42
CA GLY A 254 18.42 4.08 49.61
C GLY A 254 17.62 3.96 50.89
N TYR A 255 18.29 4.06 52.04
CA TYR A 255 17.65 4.12 53.34
C TYR A 255 17.25 5.57 53.65
N PHE A 256 15.97 5.78 53.94
CA PHE A 256 15.42 7.08 54.32
C PHE A 256 14.53 6.92 55.55
N GLU A 257 14.74 7.77 56.54
CA GLU A 257 13.81 7.91 57.65
C GLU A 257 12.77 8.96 57.25
N LEU A 258 11.50 8.55 57.18
CA LEU A 258 10.41 9.41 56.74
C LEU A 258 9.32 9.47 57.80
N PRO A 259 8.66 10.63 57.97
CA PRO A 259 7.51 10.71 58.85
C PRO A 259 6.40 9.80 58.33
N ASN A 260 5.65 9.15 59.22
CA ASN A 260 4.64 8.15 58.86
C ASN A 260 3.26 8.82 58.64
N PRO A 261 2.79 9.00 57.40
CA PRO A 261 1.46 9.57 57.11
C PRO A 261 0.29 8.62 57.37
N LEU A 262 0.56 7.35 57.73
CA LEU A 262 -0.45 6.33 58.01
C LEU A 262 -0.74 6.15 59.50
N LYS A 263 0.04 6.79 60.37
CA LYS A 263 -0.18 6.75 61.82
C LYS A 263 -1.41 7.61 62.16
N LYS A 264 -2.40 6.98 62.80
CA LYS A 264 -3.57 7.69 63.37
C LYS A 264 -3.14 8.64 64.46
#